data_AF-A0AAN9IFU7-F1
#
_entry.id   AF-A0AAN9IFU7-F1
#
_cell.length_a   1.000
_cell.length_b   1.000
_cell.length_c   1.000
_cell.angle_alpha   90.00
_cell.angle_beta   90.00
_cell.angle_gamma   90.00
#
_symmetry.space_group_name_H-M   'P 1'
#
loop_
_entity.id
_entity.type
_entity.pdbx_description
1 polymer ?
#
loop_
_entity_poly.entity_id
_entity_poly.type
_entity_poly.pdbx_seq_one_letter_code
_entity_poly.pdbx_strand_id
1 'polypeptide(L)'
;MDRVKDLASKKAAVIFTKSSCYMCHSITQLFYELGASPAVHELDKDAYGREMEWALRSMGCNPSVPAVFIGGKFIGSSKDVISLHVDGSLKQMLMAAKAIWF
;
A
#
# COMPACT_ATOMS: atom_id res chain seq x y z
N MET A 1 -14.20 -7.99 -3.48
CA MET A 1 -12.75 -8.33 -3.37
C MET A 1 -11.99 -8.01 -4.66
N ASP A 2 -12.62 -8.16 -5.82
CA ASP A 2 -11.96 -8.01 -7.12
C ASP A 2 -11.37 -6.62 -7.36
N ARG A 3 -12.02 -5.56 -6.90
CA ARG A 3 -11.56 -4.17 -7.12
C ARG A 3 -10.21 -3.86 -6.48
N VAL A 4 -9.96 -4.32 -5.25
CA VAL A 4 -8.69 -4.06 -4.56
C VAL A 4 -7.54 -4.77 -5.28
N LYS A 5 -7.75 -6.03 -5.68
CA LYS A 5 -6.75 -6.79 -6.45
C LYS A 5 -6.51 -6.22 -7.84
N ASP A 6 -7.57 -5.79 -8.53
CA ASP A 6 -7.48 -5.12 -9.83
C ASP A 6 -6.63 -3.85 -9.73
N LEU A 7 -6.95 -2.95 -8.80
CA LEU A 7 -6.17 -1.73 -8.56
C LEU A 7 -4.72 -2.04 -8.17
N ALA A 8 -4.51 -3.01 -7.27
CA ALA A 8 -3.18 -3.43 -6.82
C ALA A 8 -2.31 -3.96 -7.98
N SER A 9 -2.91 -4.54 -9.02
CA SER A 9 -2.20 -5.10 -10.17
C SER A 9 -1.77 -4.07 -11.22
N LYS A 10 -2.37 -2.87 -11.21
CA LYS A 10 -2.16 -1.84 -12.26
C LYS A 10 -0.83 -1.09 -12.13
N LYS A 11 -0.21 -1.12 -10.96
CA LYS A 11 1.04 -0.38 -10.66
C LYS A 11 1.96 -1.24 -9.81
N ALA A 12 3.27 -0.99 -9.94
CA ALA A 12 4.30 -1.72 -9.22
C ALA A 12 4.19 -1.57 -7.70
N ALA A 13 3.72 -0.41 -7.21
CA ALA A 13 3.37 -0.18 -5.82
C ALA A 13 2.03 0.54 -5.72
N VAL A 14 1.18 0.12 -4.78
CA VAL A 14 -0.15 0.69 -4.52
C VAL A 14 -0.37 0.81 -3.03
N ILE A 15 -0.91 1.94 -2.58
CA ILE A 15 -1.20 2.24 -1.18
C ILE A 15 -2.65 2.70 -1.08
N PHE A 16 -3.45 1.98 -0.31
CA PHE A 16 -4.79 2.42 0.07
C PHE A 16 -4.72 3.23 1.36
N THR A 17 -5.34 4.41 1.37
CA THR A 17 -5.21 5.41 2.44
C THR A 17 -6.58 5.99 2.81
N LYS A 18 -6.58 6.87 3.82
CA LYS A 18 -7.70 7.77 4.12
C LYS A 18 -7.17 9.16 4.41
N SER A 19 -7.95 10.21 4.13
CA SER A 19 -7.55 11.60 4.43
C SER A 19 -7.28 11.85 5.91
N SER A 20 -7.94 11.13 6.82
CA SER A 20 -7.79 11.29 8.28
C SER A 20 -6.66 10.45 8.91
N CYS A 21 -5.86 9.76 8.10
CA CYS A 21 -4.86 8.80 8.57
C CYS A 21 -3.44 9.38 8.53
N TYR A 22 -2.92 9.84 9.69
CA TYR A 22 -1.55 10.36 9.80
C TYR A 22 -0.49 9.36 9.31
N MET A 23 -0.59 8.10 9.74
CA MET A 23 0.34 7.04 9.34
C MET A 23 0.35 6.79 7.83
N CYS A 24 -0.76 7.05 7.14
CA CYS A 24 -0.84 6.88 5.69
C CYS A 24 0.05 7.89 4.95
N HIS A 25 0.17 9.12 5.48
CA HIS A 25 1.10 10.12 4.95
C HIS A 25 2.56 9.68 5.12
N SER A 26 2.92 9.18 6.32
CA SER A 26 4.28 8.70 6.58
C SER A 26 4.67 7.54 5.69
N ILE A 27 3.78 6.54 5.49
CA ILE A 27 4.05 5.40 4.60
C ILE A 27 4.14 5.84 3.14
N THR A 28 3.28 6.76 2.70
CA THR A 28 3.34 7.30 1.33
C THR A 28 4.66 8.04 1.10
N GLN A 29 5.07 8.89 2.04
CA GLN A 29 6.33 9.63 1.97
C GLN A 29 7.54 8.69 1.98
N LEU A 30 7.55 7.66 2.82
CA LEU A 30 8.59 6.64 2.84
C LEU A 30 8.81 6.01 1.44
N PHE A 31 7.73 5.71 0.73
CA PHE A 31 7.84 5.16 -0.62
C PHE A 31 8.46 6.16 -1.60
N TYR A 32 8.10 7.44 -1.52
CA TYR A 32 8.73 8.49 -2.32
C TYR A 32 10.21 8.68 -1.98
N GLU A 33 10.59 8.64 -0.71
CA GLU A 33 11.99 8.74 -0.25
C GLU A 33 12.84 7.57 -0.74
N LEU A 34 12.25 6.38 -0.87
CA LEU A 34 12.89 5.21 -1.47
C LEU A 34 12.99 5.30 -3.01
N GLY A 35 12.43 6.35 -3.62
CA GLY A 35 12.41 6.58 -5.06
C GLY A 35 11.27 5.88 -5.81
N ALA A 36 10.29 5.33 -5.10
CA ALA A 36 9.12 4.70 -5.71
C ALA A 36 8.04 5.74 -6.05
N SER A 37 7.20 5.43 -7.04
CA SER A 37 6.01 6.20 -7.38
C SER A 37 4.76 5.34 -7.16
N PRO A 38 4.28 5.19 -5.90
CA PRO A 38 3.10 4.38 -5.62
C PRO A 38 1.83 5.07 -6.15
N ALA A 39 0.86 4.27 -6.61
CA ALA A 39 -0.51 4.77 -6.75
C ALA A 39 -1.19 4.84 -5.38
N VAL A 40 -1.77 5.99 -5.07
CA VAL A 40 -2.44 6.24 -3.79
C VAL A 40 -3.95 6.30 -4.03
N HIS A 41 -4.70 5.46 -3.32
CA HIS A 41 -6.16 5.42 -3.39
C HIS A 41 -6.76 5.80 -2.04
N GLU A 42 -7.34 6.99 -1.96
CA GLU A 42 -8.03 7.51 -0.78
C GLU A 42 -9.43 6.90 -0.67
N LEU A 43 -9.62 5.97 0.26
CA LEU A 43 -10.87 5.22 0.40
C LEU A 43 -12.05 6.09 0.86
N ASP A 44 -11.82 7.09 1.69
CA ASP A 44 -12.87 7.99 2.19
C ASP A 44 -13.38 8.99 1.14
N LYS A 45 -12.69 9.09 -0.01
CA LYS A 45 -13.10 9.91 -1.16
C LYS A 45 -13.58 9.09 -2.36
N ASP A 46 -13.49 7.76 -2.30
CA ASP A 46 -13.93 6.86 -3.38
C ASP A 46 -15.36 6.36 -3.11
N ALA A 47 -16.21 6.37 -4.12
CA ALA A 47 -17.59 5.87 -4.02
C ALA A 47 -17.66 4.38 -3.58
N TYR A 48 -16.64 3.60 -3.92
CA TYR A 48 -16.49 2.18 -3.56
C TYR A 48 -15.60 1.99 -2.31
N GLY A 49 -15.24 3.08 -1.63
CA GLY A 49 -14.36 3.10 -0.47
C GLY A 49 -14.73 2.09 0.61
N ARG A 50 -16.01 2.06 1.01
CA ARG A 50 -16.51 1.15 2.05
C ARG A 50 -16.36 -0.33 1.67
N GLU A 51 -16.60 -0.67 0.40
CA GLU A 51 -16.43 -2.03 -0.10
C GLU A 51 -14.95 -2.44 -0.07
N MET A 52 -14.07 -1.54 -0.54
CA MET A 52 -12.63 -1.76 -0.53
C MET A 52 -12.08 -1.90 0.90
N GLU A 53 -12.56 -1.09 1.84
CA GLU A 53 -12.21 -1.24 3.26
C GLU A 53 -12.57 -2.61 3.82
N TRP A 54 -13.76 -3.10 3.48
CA TRP A 54 -14.21 -4.42 3.92
C TRP A 54 -13.32 -5.52 3.33
N ALA A 55 -13.03 -5.43 2.04
CA ALA A 55 -12.11 -6.37 1.38
C ALA A 55 -10.70 -6.33 1.99
N LEU A 56 -10.16 -5.15 2.30
CA LEU A 56 -8.85 -4.99 2.94
C LEU A 56 -8.83 -5.62 4.35
N ARG A 57 -9.89 -5.44 5.13
CA ARG A 57 -10.03 -6.11 6.44
C ARG A 57 -10.12 -7.62 6.30
N SER A 58 -10.87 -8.12 5.33
CA SER A 58 -10.95 -9.57 5.06
C SER A 58 -9.62 -10.17 4.61
N MET A 59 -8.70 -9.38 4.07
CA MET A 59 -7.33 -9.81 3.74
C MET A 59 -6.36 -9.71 4.93
N GLY A 60 -6.84 -9.32 6.11
CA GLY A 60 -6.03 -9.23 7.33
C GLY A 60 -5.47 -7.84 7.63
N CYS A 61 -5.83 -6.80 6.86
CA CYS A 61 -5.42 -5.43 7.16
C CYS A 61 -6.29 -4.84 8.28
N ASN A 62 -5.76 -4.76 9.50
CA ASN A 62 -6.45 -4.14 10.63
C ASN A 62 -5.53 -3.15 11.38
N PRO A 63 -5.80 -1.83 11.36
CA PRO A 63 -6.90 -1.15 10.66
C PRO A 63 -6.85 -1.30 9.13
N SER A 64 -7.95 -0.99 8.43
CA SER A 64 -8.09 -1.15 6.96
C SER A 64 -7.06 -0.35 6.15
N VAL A 65 -6.47 0.70 6.74
CA VAL A 65 -5.46 1.56 6.11
C VAL A 65 -4.35 1.92 7.10
N PRO A 66 -3.11 2.20 6.63
CA PRO A 66 -2.69 2.05 5.24
C PRO A 66 -2.58 0.57 4.86
N ALA A 67 -3.01 0.22 3.65
CA ALA A 67 -2.83 -1.13 3.10
C ALA A 67 -1.92 -1.06 1.88
N VAL A 68 -0.80 -1.77 1.93
CA VAL A 68 0.27 -1.66 0.94
C VAL A 68 0.35 -2.91 0.08
N PHE A 69 0.47 -2.69 -1.22
CA PHE A 69 0.65 -3.71 -2.23
C PHE A 69 1.90 -3.40 -3.06
N ILE A 70 2.70 -4.43 -3.33
CA ILE A 70 3.90 -4.36 -4.18
C ILE A 70 3.83 -5.51 -5.17
N GLY A 71 3.97 -5.21 -6.47
CA GLY A 71 3.85 -6.18 -7.55
C GLY A 71 2.51 -6.93 -7.55
N GLY A 72 1.42 -6.27 -7.17
CA GLY A 72 0.08 -6.86 -7.03
C GLY A 72 -0.12 -7.76 -5.79
N LYS A 73 0.90 -7.94 -4.94
CA LYS A 73 0.80 -8.75 -3.72
C LYS A 73 0.55 -7.87 -2.50
N PHE A 74 -0.33 -8.33 -1.60
CA PHE A 74 -0.56 -7.66 -0.33
C PHE A 74 0.65 -7.83 0.58
N ILE A 75 1.21 -6.71 1.05
CA ILE A 75 2.40 -6.68 1.90
C ILE A 75 2.02 -6.52 3.36
N GLY A 76 1.02 -5.68 3.64
CA GLY A 76 0.51 -5.50 4.99
C GLY A 76 0.11 -4.07 5.30
N SER A 77 0.04 -3.82 6.61
CA SER A 77 -0.28 -2.55 7.24
C SER A 77 0.98 -1.68 7.44
N SER A 78 0.82 -0.52 8.09
CA SER A 78 1.95 0.34 8.46
C SER A 78 3.02 -0.40 9.27
N LYS A 79 2.62 -1.27 10.21
CA LYS A 79 3.57 -2.02 11.05
C LYS A 79 4.46 -2.95 10.22
N ASP A 80 3.84 -3.68 9.29
CA ASP A 80 4.53 -4.65 8.44
C ASP A 80 5.52 -3.94 7.51
N VAL A 81 5.09 -2.82 6.91
CA VAL A 81 5.95 -2.01 6.04
C VAL A 81 7.12 -1.40 6.80
N ILE A 82 6.91 -0.89 8.02
CA ILE A 82 7.99 -0.34 8.85
C ILE A 82 8.98 -1.45 9.21
N SER A 83 8.50 -2.65 9.58
CA SER A 83 9.38 -3.79 9.86
C SER A 83 10.25 -4.14 8.66
N LEU A 84 9.65 -4.27 7.47
CA LEU A 84 10.35 -4.55 6.22
C LEU A 84 11.31 -3.43 5.80
N HIS A 85 11.01 -2.19 6.18
CA HIS A 85 11.92 -1.07 5.93
C HIS A 85 13.17 -1.18 6.82
N VAL A 86 12.99 -1.48 8.10
CA VAL A 86 14.08 -1.62 9.07
C VAL A 86 14.98 -2.81 8.74
N ASP A 87 14.41 -3.94 8.28
CA ASP A 87 15.20 -5.10 7.88
C ASP A 87 15.78 -5.01 6.45
N GLY A 88 15.44 -3.96 5.69
CA GLY A 88 15.92 -3.69 4.34
C GLY A 88 15.20 -4.46 3.22
N SER A 89 14.31 -5.40 3.55
CA SER A 89 13.59 -6.21 2.56
C SER A 89 12.62 -5.38 1.72
N LEU A 90 12.08 -4.27 2.26
CA LEU A 90 11.17 -3.40 1.53
C LEU A 90 11.78 -2.88 0.23
N LYS A 91 13.06 -2.46 0.28
CA LYS A 91 13.79 -1.97 -0.90
C LYS A 91 13.95 -3.09 -1.94
N GLN A 92 14.30 -4.29 -1.49
CA GLN A 92 14.45 -5.47 -2.36
C GLN A 92 13.14 -5.82 -3.07
N MET A 93 12.02 -5.76 -2.35
CA MET A 93 10.69 -6.02 -2.91
C MET A 93 10.30 -4.97 -3.96
N LEU A 94 10.60 -3.69 -3.71
CA LEU A 94 10.36 -2.62 -4.66
C LEU A 94 11.22 -2.78 -5.94
N MET A 95 12.48 -3.18 -5.81
CA MET A 95 13.34 -3.47 -6.95
C MET A 95 12.82 -4.66 -7.77
N ALA A 96 12.44 -5.76 -7.10
CA ALA A 96 11.89 -6.94 -7.75
C ALA A 96 10.58 -6.64 -8.51
N ALA A 97 9.76 -5.73 -7.99
CA ALA A 97 8.54 -5.27 -8.64
C ALA A 97 8.77 -4.19 -9.71
N LYS A 98 10.03 -3.79 -9.96
CA LYS A 98 10.41 -2.67 -10.86
C LYS A 98 9.75 -1.34 -10.47
N ALA A 99 9.52 -1.14 -9.16
CA ALA A 99 9.02 0.12 -8.62
C ALA A 99 10.15 1.15 -8.45
N ILE A 100 11.40 0.70 -8.30
CA ILE A 100 12.63 1.50 -8.16
C ILE A 100 13.78 0.84 -8.93
N TRP A 101 14.87 1.59 -9.21
CA TRP A 101 15.89 1.22 -10.21
C TRP A 101 17.36 1.25 -9.72
N PHE A 102 17.60 1.38 -8.41
CA PHE A 102 18.96 1.47 -7.84
C PHE A 102 19.71 0.14 -7.81
#